data_AF-A0A6J6CX23-F1
#
_entry.id   AF-A0A6J6CX23-F1
#
_cell.length_a   1.000
_cell.length_b   1.000
_cell.length_c   1.000
_cell.angle_alpha   90.00
_cell.angle_beta   90.00
_cell.angle_gamma   90.00
#
_symmetry.space_group_name_H-M   'P 1'
#
loop_
_entity.id
_entity.type
_entity.pdbx_description
1 polymer ?
#
loop_
_entity_poly.entity_id
_entity_poly.type
_entity_poly.pdbx_seq_one_letter_code
_entity_poly.pdbx_strand_id
1 'polypeptide(L)' 'MTATLTDQVMQTLNARADVDGDDPADIARDYLIEQGFITE' A
#
# COMPACT_ATOMS: atom_id res chain seq x y z
N MET A 1 -4.13 14.43 12.87
CA MET A 1 -4.26 13.21 12.04
C MET A 1 -2.86 12.77 11.67
N THR A 2 -2.47 11.52 11.92
CA THR A 2 -1.15 11.02 11.52
C THR A 2 -1.22 10.59 10.07
N ALA A 3 -0.30 11.05 9.21
CA ALA A 3 -0.23 10.59 7.83
C ALA A 3 0.30 9.14 7.81
N THR A 4 -0.46 8.22 7.21
CA THR A 4 -0.07 6.79 7.12
C THR A 4 0.76 6.50 5.87
N LEU A 5 0.55 7.26 4.80
CA LEU A 5 1.37 7.24 3.58
C LEU A 5 2.56 8.19 3.73
N THR A 6 3.60 7.73 4.43
CA THR A 6 4.90 8.41 4.45
C THR A 6 5.70 8.07 3.19
N ASP A 7 6.75 8.83 2.89
CA ASP A 7 7.65 8.52 1.77
C ASP A 7 8.22 7.11 1.86
N GLN A 8 8.52 6.65 3.08
CA GLN A 8 9.04 5.30 3.30
C GLN A 8 7.98 4.24 3.01
N VAL A 9 6.73 4.45 3.45
CA VAL A 9 5.63 3.52 3.15
C VAL A 9 5.38 3.47 1.64
N MET A 10 5.36 4.62 0.96
CA MET A 10 5.10 4.66 -0.48
C MET A 10 6.22 4.00 -1.29
N GLN A 11 7.48 4.15 -0.88
CA GLN A 11 8.59 3.44 -1.53
C GLN A 11 8.45 1.93 -1.42
N THR A 12 8.02 1.41 -0.26
CA THR A 12 7.76 -0.02 -0.08
C THR A 12 6.62 -0.51 -0.97
N LEU A 13 5.52 0.25 -1.03
CA LEU A 13 4.38 -0.11 -1.88
C LEU A 13 4.73 -0.06 -3.38
N ASN A 14 5.51 0.93 -3.81
CA ASN A 14 5.97 1.02 -5.20
C ASN A 14 6.92 -0.12 -5.57
N ALA A 15 7.80 -0.55 -4.65
CA ALA A 15 8.71 -1.68 -4.90
C ALA A 15 7.94 -2.99 -5.22
N ARG A 16 6.78 -3.22 -4.59
CA ARG A 16 5.93 -4.37 -4.89
C ARG A 16 5.48 -4.37 -6.36
N ALA A 17 5.11 -3.21 -6.90
CA ALA A 17 4.69 -3.10 -8.31
C ALA A 17 5.90 -3.16 -9.26
N ASP A 18 6.93 -2.36 -8.99
CA ASP A 18 8.04 -2.13 -9.92
C ASP A 18 9.09 -3.26 -9.93
N VAL A 19 9.26 -3.96 -8.81
CA VAL A 19 10.28 -5.02 -8.63
C VAL A 19 9.63 -6.39 -8.57
N ASP A 20 8.60 -6.56 -7.73
CA ASP A 20 7.97 -7.87 -7.52
C ASP A 20 6.90 -8.18 -8.59
N GLY A 21 6.36 -7.15 -9.25
CA GLY A 21 5.36 -7.29 -10.31
C GLY A 21 3.94 -7.52 -9.80
N ASP A 22 3.66 -7.23 -8.53
CA ASP A 22 2.32 -7.29 -7.94
C ASP A 22 1.36 -6.29 -8.63
N ASP A 23 0.06 -6.62 -8.68
CA ASP A 23 -0.94 -5.71 -9.25
C ASP A 23 -1.14 -4.47 -8.33
N PRO A 24 -1.07 -3.24 -8.87
CA PRO A 24 -1.24 -2.02 -8.07
C PRO A 24 -2.58 -1.92 -7.33
N ALA A 25 -3.67 -2.47 -7.87
CA ALA A 25 -4.98 -2.43 -7.22
C ALA A 25 -4.99 -3.34 -5.99
N ASP A 26 -4.36 -4.52 -6.07
CA ASP A 26 -4.24 -5.44 -4.95
C ASP A 26 -3.34 -4.85 -3.85
N ILE A 27 -2.19 -4.26 -4.22
CA ILE A 27 -1.30 -3.57 -3.26
C ILE A 27 -2.06 -2.48 -2.49
N ALA A 28 -2.83 -1.65 -3.20
CA ALA A 28 -3.61 -0.58 -2.59
C ALA A 28 -4.73 -1.13 -1.69
N ARG A 29 -5.47 -2.14 -2.15
CA ARG A 29 -6.55 -2.76 -1.38
C ARG A 29 -6.03 -3.35 -0.08
N ASP A 30 -4.94 -4.11 -0.14
CA ASP A 30 -4.32 -4.74 1.03
C ASP A 30 -3.87 -3.68 2.05
N TYR A 31 -3.20 -2.62 1.60
CA TYR A 31 -2.77 -1.54 2.48
C TYR A 31 -3.95 -0.85 3.15
N LEU A 32 -5.03 -0.56 2.41
CA LEU A 32 -6.22 0.09 2.97
C LEU A 32 -6.95 -0.80 3.99
N ILE A 33 -6.96 -2.13 3.78
CA ILE A 33 -7.48 -3.10 4.75
C ILE A 33 -6.60 -3.14 6.01
N GLU A 34 -5.28 -3.23 5.84
CA GLU A 34 -4.32 -3.28 6.96
C GLU A 34 -4.40 -2.03 7.86
N GLN A 35 -4.60 -0.85 7.26
CA GLN A 35 -4.78 0.39 8.01
C GLN A 35 -6.18 0.54 8.62
N GLY A 36 -7.11 -0.38 8.35
CA GLY A 36 -8.49 -0.34 8.82
C GLY A 36 -9.34 0.73 8.15
N PHE A 37 -8.97 1.17 6.95
CA PHE A 37 -9.73 2.17 6.19
C PHE A 37 -10.89 1.55 5.41
N ILE A 38 -10.75 0.28 5.00
CA ILE A 38 -11.79 -0.51 4.34
C ILE A 38 -11.81 -1.93 4.92
N THR A 39 -12.86 -2.71 4.61
CA THR A 39 -12.97 -4.12 4.97
C THR A 39 -12.69 -5.02 3.77
N GLU A 40 -12.42 -6.30 4.05
CA GLU A 40 -12.27 -7.36 3.02
C GLU A 40 -13.55 -7.56 2.19
#